data_AF-A0A2S2N4R3-F1
#
_entry.id   AF-A0A2S2N4R3-F1
#
_cell.length_a   1.000
_cell.length_b   1.000
_cell.length_c   1.000
_cell.angle_alpha   90.00
_cell.angle_beta   90.00
_cell.angle_gamma   90.00
#
_symmetry.space_group_name_H-M   'P 1'
#
loop_
_entity.id
_entity.type
_entity.pdbx_description
1 polymer ?
#
loop_
_entity_poly.entity_id
_entity_poly.type
_entity_poly.pdbx_seq_one_letter_code
_entity_poly.pdbx_strand_id
1 'polypeptide(L)'
;LLALRRLPAASFSTAPKKTQFGSLRDEDRIFTNLYGRHDWRLQGALRRGDWYKTKEILLKGVDWILGEIKTSGLRGRGGAGFPTGLKWSFMNKPPDGRPKYLVVNADEGEPGTCKDREIMRHDPHKLLEGCLVA
;
A
#
# COMPACT_ATOMS: atom_id res chain seq x y z
N LEU A 1 47.55 -21.67 15.76
CA LEU A 1 46.54 -20.77 16.36
C LEU A 1 46.14 -19.71 15.31
N LEU A 2 45.01 -19.89 14.63
CA LEU A 2 44.45 -18.85 13.74
C LEU A 2 43.56 -17.93 14.59
N ALA A 3 43.91 -16.64 14.66
CA ALA A 3 43.10 -15.63 15.33
C ALA A 3 41.91 -15.22 14.44
N LEU A 4 40.71 -15.68 14.79
CA LEU A 4 39.44 -15.17 14.26
C LEU A 4 39.26 -13.71 14.70
N ARG A 5 39.54 -12.76 13.79
CA ARG A 5 39.14 -11.37 13.95
C ARG A 5 37.61 -11.29 13.88
N ARG A 6 36.95 -11.06 15.01
CA ARG A 6 35.52 -10.68 15.05
C ARG A 6 35.36 -9.33 14.35
N LEU A 7 34.57 -9.30 13.28
CA LEU A 7 34.08 -8.05 12.68
C LEU A 7 33.12 -7.37 13.67
N PRO A 8 33.16 -6.03 13.82
CA PRO A 8 32.23 -5.32 14.69
C PRO A 8 30.81 -5.40 14.12
N ALA A 9 29.83 -5.60 15.00
CA ALA A 9 28.43 -5.58 14.64
C ALA A 9 28.04 -4.19 14.11
N ALA A 10 27.34 -4.15 12.97
CA ALA A 10 26.82 -2.90 12.41
C ALA A 10 25.85 -2.26 13.41
N SER A 11 26.16 -1.04 13.84
CA SER A 11 25.27 -0.23 14.66
C SER A 11 24.13 0.31 13.78
N PHE A 12 22.94 -0.26 13.94
CA PHE A 12 21.74 0.31 13.36
C PHE A 12 21.40 1.60 14.12
N SER A 13 21.65 2.75 13.48
CA SER A 13 21.13 4.04 13.95
C SER A 13 19.60 3.99 13.87
N THR A 14 18.93 4.04 15.03
CA THR A 14 17.48 4.20 15.07
C THR A 14 17.16 5.65 14.76
N ALA A 15 16.46 5.90 13.65
CA ALA A 15 16.02 7.24 13.31
C ALA A 15 15.22 7.84 14.49
N PRO A 16 15.46 9.11 14.86
CA PRO A 16 14.79 9.71 16.01
C PRO A 16 13.28 9.70 15.82
N LYS A 17 12.55 9.19 16.82
CA LYS A 17 11.09 9.14 16.79
C LYS A 17 10.54 10.56 16.75
N LYS A 18 9.90 10.93 15.64
CA LYS A 18 9.07 12.16 15.58
C LYS A 18 7.98 12.06 16.65
N THR A 19 7.85 13.10 17.47
CA THR A 19 6.83 13.21 18.53
C THR A 19 5.70 14.17 18.15
N GLN A 20 5.92 15.04 17.17
CA GLN A 20 4.93 15.95 16.59
C GLN A 20 4.49 15.45 15.21
N PHE A 21 3.18 15.48 14.94
CA PHE A 21 2.56 14.99 13.71
C PHE A 21 1.63 16.05 13.11
N GLY A 22 1.26 15.90 11.82
CA GLY A 22 0.23 16.71 11.16
C GLY A 22 0.71 17.53 9.97
N SER A 23 2.01 17.85 9.87
CA SER A 23 2.58 18.48 8.68
C SER A 23 2.89 17.42 7.62
N LEU A 24 2.05 17.35 6.57
CA LEU A 24 2.24 16.51 5.41
C LEU A 24 2.46 17.40 4.17
N ARG A 25 3.60 17.21 3.49
CA ARG A 25 3.88 17.95 2.25
C ARG A 25 3.05 17.36 1.11
N ASP A 26 2.81 18.16 0.08
CA ASP A 26 1.99 17.70 -1.05
C ASP A 26 2.63 16.55 -1.83
N GLU A 27 3.96 16.51 -1.91
CA GLU A 27 4.72 15.40 -2.50
C GLU A 27 4.64 14.09 -1.70
N ASP A 28 4.30 14.16 -0.41
CA ASP A 28 4.16 13.00 0.47
C ASP A 28 2.72 12.40 0.38
N ARG A 29 1.81 13.02 -0.40
CA ARG A 29 0.44 12.54 -0.58
C ARG A 29 0.38 11.40 -1.57
N ILE A 30 -0.32 10.33 -1.19
CA ILE A 30 -0.57 9.18 -2.08
C ILE A 30 -1.69 9.48 -3.09
N PHE A 31 -2.78 10.11 -2.64
CA PHE A 31 -3.92 10.50 -3.48
C PHE A 31 -3.77 11.94 -3.96
N THR A 32 -3.13 12.10 -5.12
CA THR A 32 -2.68 13.41 -5.63
C THR A 32 -3.74 14.13 -6.46
N ASN A 33 -4.74 13.45 -7.01
CA ASN A 33 -5.84 14.06 -7.74
C ASN A 33 -7.17 13.96 -6.99
N LEU A 34 -7.14 13.92 -5.66
CA LEU A 34 -8.33 13.76 -4.82
C LEU A 34 -9.44 14.79 -5.13
N TYR A 35 -9.06 16.00 -5.54
CA TYR A 35 -9.99 17.10 -5.87
C TYR A 35 -10.39 17.17 -7.36
N GLY A 36 -10.00 16.21 -8.19
CA GLY A 36 -10.37 16.16 -9.61
C GLY A 36 -9.83 17.32 -10.45
N ARG A 37 -8.73 17.97 -10.02
CA ARG A 37 -8.11 19.11 -10.72
C ARG A 37 -7.32 18.69 -11.96
N HIS A 38 -6.95 17.42 -12.05
CA HIS A 38 -6.25 16.81 -13.16
C HIS A 38 -7.10 15.71 -13.80
N ASP A 39 -6.72 15.28 -15.00
CA ASP A 39 -7.40 14.22 -15.73
C ASP A 39 -7.40 12.90 -14.93
N TRP A 40 -8.57 12.36 -14.64
CA TRP A 40 -8.73 11.10 -13.90
C TRP A 40 -8.55 9.86 -14.79
N ARG A 41 -8.55 10.02 -16.11
CA ARG A 41 -8.35 8.93 -17.08
C ARG A 41 -6.89 8.45 -17.08
N LEU A 42 -6.65 7.38 -17.83
CA LEU A 42 -5.36 6.69 -17.90
C LEU A 42 -4.18 7.63 -18.18
N GLN A 43 -4.30 8.55 -19.13
CA GLN A 43 -3.20 9.47 -19.47
C GLN A 43 -2.82 10.38 -18.31
N GLY A 44 -3.80 10.87 -17.56
CA GLY A 44 -3.54 11.64 -16.34
C GLY A 44 -2.93 10.79 -15.23
N ALA A 45 -3.44 9.57 -15.03
CA ALA A 45 -2.93 8.62 -14.04
C ALA A 45 -1.45 8.28 -14.26
N LEU A 46 -1.08 7.95 -15.52
CA LEU A 46 0.31 7.67 -15.90
C LEU A 46 1.25 8.85 -15.58
N ARG A 47 0.80 10.09 -15.82
CA ARG A 47 1.60 11.29 -15.47
C ARG A 47 1.79 11.47 -13.97
N ARG A 48 0.89 10.94 -13.14
CA ARG A 48 0.97 11.00 -11.67
C ARG A 48 1.75 9.82 -11.07
N GLY A 49 2.25 8.92 -11.90
CA GLY A 49 3.02 7.75 -11.46
C GLY A 49 2.18 6.51 -11.14
N ASP A 50 0.88 6.51 -11.46
CA ASP A 50 0.09 5.28 -11.43
C ASP A 50 0.56 4.34 -12.55
N TRP A 51 0.44 3.04 -12.34
CA TRP A 51 0.94 1.99 -13.24
C TRP A 51 2.46 2.01 -13.47
N TYR A 52 3.21 2.72 -12.62
CA TYR A 52 4.65 2.79 -12.74
C TYR A 52 5.30 1.55 -12.15
N LYS A 53 6.01 0.80 -13.00
CA LYS A 53 6.72 -0.43 -12.63
C LYS A 53 5.85 -1.50 -11.96
N THR A 54 4.55 -1.51 -12.24
CA THR A 54 3.61 -2.51 -11.68
C THR A 54 4.01 -3.93 -12.10
N LYS A 55 4.51 -4.10 -13.33
CA LYS A 55 5.01 -5.39 -13.82
C LYS A 55 6.14 -5.92 -12.94
N GLU A 56 7.10 -5.08 -12.62
CA GLU A 56 8.24 -5.43 -11.78
C GLU A 56 7.82 -5.75 -10.34
N ILE A 57 6.81 -5.04 -9.82
CA ILE A 57 6.21 -5.35 -8.51
C ILE A 57 5.60 -6.76 -8.53
N LEU A 58 4.81 -7.08 -9.56
CA LEU A 58 4.18 -8.40 -9.69
C LEU A 58 5.22 -9.53 -9.82
N LEU A 59 6.30 -9.28 -10.57
CA LEU A 59 7.37 -10.26 -10.77
C LEU A 59 8.19 -10.54 -9.49
N LYS A 60 8.18 -9.66 -8.49
CA LYS A 60 8.81 -9.92 -7.19
C LYS A 60 8.07 -10.97 -6.36
N GLY A 61 6.83 -11.28 -6.71
CA GLY A 61 6.03 -12.34 -6.10
C GLY A 61 5.30 -11.91 -4.83
N VAL A 62 4.33 -12.75 -4.44
CA VAL A 62 3.37 -12.49 -3.37
C VAL A 62 4.05 -12.30 -2.01
N ASP A 63 5.06 -13.12 -1.70
CA ASP A 63 5.75 -13.07 -0.41
C ASP A 63 6.49 -11.74 -0.19
N TRP A 64 7.09 -11.20 -1.26
CA TRP A 64 7.74 -9.90 -1.20
C TRP A 64 6.73 -8.78 -0.96
N ILE A 65 5.61 -8.77 -1.70
CA ILE A 65 4.53 -7.77 -1.53
C ILE A 65 3.97 -7.84 -0.11
N LEU A 66 3.67 -9.03 0.41
CA LEU A 66 3.19 -9.22 1.78
C LEU A 66 4.21 -8.72 2.82
N GLY A 67 5.50 -8.94 2.59
CA GLY A 67 6.58 -8.43 3.43
C GLY A 67 6.62 -6.91 3.48
N GLU A 68 6.53 -6.24 2.34
CA GLU A 68 6.50 -4.78 2.25
C GLU A 68 5.27 -4.18 2.95
N ILE A 69 4.07 -4.76 2.75
CA ILE A 69 2.86 -4.28 3.41
C ILE A 69 2.94 -4.46 4.93
N LYS A 70 3.51 -5.56 5.43
CA LYS A 70 3.74 -5.75 6.88
C LYS A 70 4.73 -4.72 7.42
N THR A 71 5.84 -4.51 6.72
CA THR A 71 6.88 -3.54 7.10
C THR A 71 6.35 -2.09 7.11
N SER A 72 5.45 -1.75 6.18
CA SER A 72 4.82 -0.42 6.13
C SER A 72 3.98 -0.08 7.36
N GLY A 73 3.57 -1.08 8.15
CA GLY A 73 2.69 -0.89 9.31
C GLY A 73 1.25 -0.50 8.93
N LEU A 74 0.84 -0.72 7.68
CA LEU A 74 -0.49 -0.35 7.21
C LEU A 74 -1.60 -1.07 8.00
N ARG A 75 -2.59 -0.29 8.44
CA ARG A 75 -3.80 -0.76 9.11
C ARG A 75 -5.02 -0.47 8.25
N GLY A 76 -6.05 -1.29 8.38
CA GLY A 76 -7.30 -1.18 7.61
C GLY A 76 -7.95 0.20 7.73
N ARG A 77 -8.47 0.71 6.61
CA ARG A 77 -9.04 2.06 6.48
C ARG A 77 -10.57 2.14 6.60
N GLY A 78 -11.24 1.00 6.79
CA GLY A 78 -12.69 0.90 7.01
C GLY A 78 -13.12 0.87 8.48
N GLY A 79 -12.39 1.51 9.38
CA GLY A 79 -12.78 1.62 10.81
C GLY A 79 -12.25 0.53 11.75
N ALA A 80 -12.21 -0.75 11.33
CA ALA A 80 -11.75 -1.84 12.19
C ALA A 80 -10.25 -1.77 12.57
N GLY A 81 -9.43 -1.07 11.77
CA GLY A 81 -8.02 -0.84 12.07
C GLY A 81 -7.15 -2.12 12.15
N PHE A 82 -7.59 -3.24 11.58
CA PHE A 82 -6.85 -4.50 11.57
C PHE A 82 -5.57 -4.39 10.70
N PRO A 83 -4.42 -4.97 11.09
CA PRO A 83 -3.20 -4.91 10.28
C PRO A 83 -3.38 -5.54 8.90
N THR A 84 -3.22 -4.75 7.83
CA THR A 84 -3.58 -5.17 6.46
C THR A 84 -2.71 -6.32 5.97
N GLY A 85 -1.39 -6.25 6.18
CA GLY A 85 -0.47 -7.31 5.74
C GLY A 85 -0.67 -8.64 6.48
N LEU A 86 -1.13 -8.60 7.73
CA LEU A 86 -1.51 -9.83 8.45
C LEU A 86 -2.78 -10.43 7.86
N LYS A 87 -3.81 -9.61 7.60
CA LYS A 87 -5.07 -10.05 6.98
C LYS A 87 -4.83 -10.73 5.64
N TRP A 88 -4.01 -10.13 4.77
CA TRP A 88 -3.70 -10.69 3.45
C TRP A 88 -2.94 -12.01 3.54
N SER A 89 -2.06 -12.17 4.54
CA SER A 89 -1.29 -13.41 4.70
C SER A 89 -2.14 -14.65 4.99
N PHE A 90 -3.39 -14.50 5.44
CA PHE A 90 -4.30 -15.64 5.63
C PHE A 90 -4.68 -16.34 4.32
N MET A 91 -4.56 -15.65 3.19
CA MET A 91 -4.86 -16.19 1.86
C MET A 91 -3.66 -16.85 1.17
N ASN A 92 -2.45 -16.71 1.72
CA ASN A 92 -1.21 -17.31 1.21
C ASN A 92 -1.10 -18.79 1.60
N LYS A 93 -2.16 -19.56 1.32
CA LYS A 93 -2.22 -21.02 1.51
C LYS A 93 -2.13 -21.71 0.14
N PRO A 94 -1.66 -22.97 0.08
CA PRO A 94 -1.68 -23.75 -1.15
C PRO A 94 -3.05 -23.74 -1.82
N PRO A 95 -3.13 -23.75 -3.16
CA PRO A 95 -4.41 -23.84 -3.86
C PRO A 95 -5.12 -25.14 -3.47
N ASP A 96 -6.37 -25.02 -3.05
CA ASP A 96 -7.25 -26.15 -2.69
C ASP A 96 -8.20 -26.51 -3.85
N GLY A 97 -7.89 -26.06 -5.06
CA GLY A 97 -8.71 -26.22 -6.26
C GLY A 97 -9.80 -25.16 -6.43
N ARG A 98 -10.04 -24.30 -5.43
CA ARG A 98 -11.04 -23.22 -5.55
C ARG A 98 -10.41 -21.91 -6.04
N PRO A 99 -11.13 -21.12 -6.85
CA PRO A 99 -10.68 -19.77 -7.17
C PRO A 99 -10.66 -18.90 -5.92
N LYS A 100 -9.63 -18.06 -5.80
CA LYS A 100 -9.51 -17.05 -4.74
C LYS A 100 -9.99 -15.71 -5.30
N TYR A 101 -10.72 -14.96 -4.49
CA TYR A 101 -11.29 -13.68 -4.88
C TYR A 101 -10.84 -12.56 -3.96
N LEU A 102 -10.58 -11.40 -4.55
CA LEU A 102 -10.47 -10.13 -3.85
C LEU A 102 -11.80 -9.40 -3.98
N VAL A 103 -12.36 -8.98 -2.84
CA VAL A 103 -13.53 -8.09 -2.81
C VAL A 103 -13.08 -6.79 -2.17
N VAL A 104 -13.13 -5.72 -2.96
CA VAL A 104 -12.87 -4.37 -2.48
C VAL A 104 -14.18 -3.77 -1.98
N ASN A 105 -14.23 -3.46 -0.69
CA ASN A 105 -15.39 -2.76 -0.15
C ASN A 105 -15.37 -1.30 -0.63
N ALA A 106 -16.35 -0.96 -1.45
CA ALA A 106 -16.60 0.38 -1.95
C ALA A 106 -17.93 0.95 -1.44
N ASP A 107 -18.57 0.25 -0.49
CA ASP A 107 -19.69 0.79 0.26
C ASP A 107 -19.15 1.87 1.20
N GLU A 108 -19.79 3.04 1.16
CA GLU A 108 -19.44 4.21 1.96
C GLU A 108 -20.74 4.81 2.53
N GLY A 109 -21.53 3.96 3.17
CA GLY A 109 -22.81 4.33 3.77
C GLY A 109 -22.68 5.01 5.15
N GLU A 110 -21.49 5.03 5.74
CA GLU A 110 -21.28 5.59 7.08
C GLU A 110 -21.46 7.13 7.08
N PRO A 111 -22.33 7.68 7.95
CA PRO A 111 -22.53 9.12 8.05
C PRO A 111 -21.22 9.89 8.26
N GLY A 112 -20.96 10.87 7.40
CA GLY A 112 -19.75 11.69 7.43
C GLY A 112 -18.53 11.12 6.70
N THR A 113 -18.65 9.93 6.07
CA THR A 113 -17.57 9.32 5.28
C THR A 113 -17.79 9.62 3.79
N CYS A 114 -16.79 10.18 3.13
CA CYS A 114 -16.83 10.52 1.69
C CYS A 114 -15.47 10.34 0.98
N LYS A 115 -14.53 9.67 1.64
CA LYS A 115 -13.15 9.43 1.16
C LYS A 115 -13.12 8.50 -0.06
N ASP A 116 -13.90 7.42 -0.05
CA ASP A 116 -13.89 6.37 -1.06
C ASP A 116 -14.58 6.87 -2.34
N ARG A 117 -15.64 7.66 -2.19
CA ARG A 117 -16.29 8.38 -3.29
C ARG A 117 -15.31 9.21 -4.12
N GLU A 118 -14.46 10.01 -3.45
CA GLU A 118 -13.51 10.87 -4.16
C GLU A 118 -12.40 10.06 -4.83
N ILE A 119 -11.93 8.98 -4.20
CA ILE A 119 -10.95 8.06 -4.80
C ILE A 119 -11.52 7.41 -6.06
N MET A 120 -12.74 6.85 -5.98
CA MET A 120 -13.40 6.20 -7.12
C MET A 120 -13.67 7.18 -8.26
N ARG A 121 -13.98 8.44 -7.94
CA ARG A 121 -14.33 9.44 -8.96
C ARG A 121 -13.12 10.09 -9.61
N HIS A 122 -12.08 10.39 -8.85
CA HIS A 122 -10.99 11.26 -9.30
C HIS A 122 -9.63 10.56 -9.44
N ASP A 123 -9.42 9.42 -8.78
CA ASP A 123 -8.22 8.57 -8.90
C ASP A 123 -8.54 7.07 -9.05
N PRO A 124 -9.43 6.66 -9.99
CA PRO A 124 -9.87 5.27 -10.12
C PRO A 124 -8.73 4.32 -10.50
N HIS A 125 -7.74 4.78 -11.26
CA HIS A 125 -6.62 3.95 -11.70
C HIS A 125 -5.74 3.46 -10.54
N LYS A 126 -5.59 4.27 -9.49
CA LYS A 126 -4.84 3.90 -8.28
C LYS A 126 -5.54 2.80 -7.51
N LEU A 127 -6.88 2.82 -7.47
CA LEU A 127 -7.69 1.75 -6.90
C LEU A 127 -7.52 0.45 -7.69
N LEU A 128 -7.62 0.52 -9.02
CA LEU A 128 -7.49 -0.64 -9.90
C LEU A 128 -6.10 -1.27 -9.87
N GLU A 129 -5.05 -0.45 -9.83
CA GLU A 129 -3.68 -0.94 -9.63
C GLU A 129 -3.54 -1.62 -8.26
N GLY A 130 -4.14 -1.03 -7.22
CA GLY A 130 -4.23 -1.66 -5.90
C GLY A 130 -4.91 -3.03 -5.94
N CYS A 131 -6.00 -3.19 -6.69
CA CYS A 131 -6.67 -4.48 -6.89
C CYS A 131 -5.78 -5.52 -7.58
N LEU A 132 -4.90 -5.09 -8.47
CA LEU A 132 -4.00 -6.00 -9.18
C LEU A 132 -2.83 -6.46 -8.29
N VAL A 133 -2.36 -5.58 -7.40
CA VAL A 133 -1.20 -5.84 -6.54
C VAL A 133 -1.58 -6.62 -5.26
N ALA A 134 -2.82 -6.48 -4.79
CA ALA A 134 -3.31 -7.08 -3.54
C ALA A 134 -3.66 -8.58 -3.65
#